data_AF-A0AAW8AJV5-F1
#
_entry.id   AF-A0AAW8AJV5-F1
#
_cell.length_a   1.000
_cell.length_b   1.000
_cell.length_c   1.000
_cell.angle_alpha   90.00
_cell.angle_beta   90.00
_cell.angle_gamma   90.00
#
_symmetry.space_group_name_H-M   'P 1'
#
loop_
_entity.id
_entity.type
_entity.pdbx_description
1 polymer ?
#
loop_
_entity_poly.entity_id
_entity_poly.type
_entity_poly.pdbx_seq_one_letter_code
_entity_poly.pdbx_strand_id
1 'polypeptide(L)'
;IPTDGPTGWFIEKAGWHPWRPAHLHLMVKAPGKRTITTQLYFKDGEWIENDVATATKPELILDPKPGVDGINRVTYDFVLDPA
;
A
#
# COMPACT_ATOMS: atom_id res chain seq x y z
N ILE A 1 10.57 -3.88 7.26
CA ILE A 1 10.46 -4.36 8.67
C ILE A 1 11.84 -4.23 9.29
N PRO A 2 11.99 -3.61 10.48
CA PRO A 2 13.26 -3.59 11.18
C PRO A 2 13.81 -5.00 11.40
N THR A 3 15.08 -5.23 11.02
CA THR A 3 15.68 -6.58 11.00
C THR A 3 16.41 -6.94 12.30
N ASP A 4 16.59 -5.98 13.20
CA ASP A 4 17.28 -6.11 14.49
C ASP A 4 16.38 -6.60 15.64
N GLY A 5 15.10 -6.82 15.37
CA GLY A 5 14.12 -7.32 16.34
C GLY A 5 13.67 -8.78 16.10
N PRO A 6 12.80 -9.31 16.99
CA PRO A 6 12.31 -10.69 16.89
C PRO A 6 11.62 -11.02 15.55
N THR A 7 10.87 -10.06 14.99
CA THR A 7 10.21 -10.23 13.68
C THR A 7 11.23 -10.31 12.54
N GLY A 8 12.29 -9.50 12.61
CA GLY A 8 13.41 -9.54 11.66
C GLY A 8 14.12 -10.89 11.68
N TRP A 9 14.46 -11.36 12.88
CA TRP A 9 15.05 -12.70 13.09
C TRP A 9 14.16 -13.80 12.52
N PHE A 10 12.86 -13.75 12.77
CA PHE A 10 11.91 -14.74 12.24
C PHE A 10 11.88 -14.74 10.70
N ILE A 11 11.77 -13.56 10.08
CA ILE A 11 11.78 -13.39 8.62
C ILE A 11 13.07 -13.97 8.02
N GLU A 12 14.22 -13.67 8.62
CA GLU A 12 15.51 -14.21 8.19
C GLU A 12 15.55 -15.75 8.29
N LYS A 13 15.10 -16.33 9.41
CA LYS A 13 15.09 -17.79 9.59
C LYS A 13 14.10 -18.50 8.67
N ALA A 14 13.03 -17.83 8.26
CA ALA A 14 12.10 -18.34 7.26
C ALA A 14 12.61 -18.19 5.82
N GLY A 15 13.74 -17.49 5.60
CA GLY A 15 14.27 -17.20 4.26
C GLY A 15 13.42 -16.20 3.48
N TRP A 16 12.67 -15.34 4.17
CA TRP A 16 11.80 -14.33 3.57
C TRP A 16 12.52 -12.98 3.45
N HIS A 17 11.98 -12.06 2.65
CA HIS A 17 12.46 -10.67 2.62
C HIS A 17 11.66 -9.78 3.59
N PRO A 18 12.26 -8.75 4.22
CA PRO A 18 11.60 -7.90 5.21
C PRO A 18 10.90 -6.68 4.59
N TRP A 19 10.60 -6.70 3.29
CA TRP A 19 10.20 -5.50 2.53
C TRP A 19 8.70 -5.43 2.23
N ARG A 20 8.20 -4.21 2.21
CA ARG A 20 6.86 -3.86 1.74
C ARG A 20 7.01 -2.92 0.54
N PRO A 21 6.12 -2.96 -0.46
CA PRO A 21 6.12 -2.00 -1.55
C PRO A 21 5.86 -0.59 -1.03
N ALA A 22 6.24 0.43 -1.81
CA ALA A 22 5.86 1.81 -1.50
C ALA A 22 4.33 1.93 -1.42
N HIS A 23 3.81 2.61 -0.40
CA HIS A 23 2.37 2.71 -0.17
C HIS A 23 1.97 3.97 0.60
N LEU A 24 0.71 4.36 0.42
CA LEU A 24 0.02 5.39 1.18
C LEU A 24 -0.97 4.73 2.13
N HIS A 25 -1.03 5.19 3.38
CA HIS A 25 -2.06 4.79 4.34
C HIS A 25 -3.18 5.82 4.37
N LEU A 26 -4.43 5.36 4.23
CA LEU A 26 -5.60 6.24 4.26
C LEU A 26 -6.69 5.70 5.18
N MET A 27 -7.32 6.62 5.91
CA MET A 27 -8.56 6.40 6.64
C MET A 27 -9.58 7.41 6.15
N VAL A 28 -10.60 6.94 5.42
CA VAL A 28 -11.58 7.81 4.76
C VAL A 28 -12.91 7.73 5.49
N LYS A 29 -13.47 8.90 5.81
CA LYS A 29 -14.69 9.06 6.62
C LYS A 29 -15.63 10.08 5.98
N ALA A 30 -16.93 9.85 6.13
CA ALA A 30 -17.98 10.81 5.81
C ALA A 30 -19.19 10.60 6.75
N PRO A 31 -20.02 11.64 7.01
CA PRO A 31 -21.24 11.49 7.79
C PRO A 31 -22.18 10.43 7.22
N GLY A 32 -22.72 9.56 8.08
CA GLY A 32 -23.64 8.49 7.68
C GLY A 32 -23.02 7.35 6.86
N LYS A 33 -21.69 7.25 6.83
CA LYS A 33 -20.95 6.24 6.05
C LYS A 33 -20.01 5.41 6.93
N ARG A 34 -19.83 4.14 6.56
CA ARG A 34 -18.83 3.26 7.18
C ARG A 34 -17.42 3.77 6.84
N THR A 35 -16.57 3.89 7.86
CA THR A 35 -15.15 4.24 7.68
C THR A 35 -14.43 3.12 6.95
N ILE A 36 -13.60 3.46 5.95
CA ILE A 36 -12.66 2.52 5.35
C ILE A 36 -11.23 2.88 5.80
N THR A 37 -10.46 1.83 6.13
CA THR A 37 -9.00 1.90 6.27
C THR A 37 -8.43 1.14 5.09
N THR A 38 -7.63 1.80 4.27
CA THR A 38 -7.07 1.20 3.06
C THR A 38 -5.62 1.62 2.83
N GLN A 39 -4.98 0.98 1.86
CA GLN A 39 -3.67 1.33 1.35
C GLN A 39 -3.76 1.57 -0.16
N LEU A 40 -2.88 2.40 -0.69
CA LEU A 40 -2.68 2.53 -2.14
C LEU A 40 -1.21 2.27 -2.45
N TYR A 41 -0.95 1.53 -3.52
CA TYR A 41 0.37 1.09 -3.97
C TYR A 41 0.71 1.69 -5.34
N PHE A 42 1.90 1.40 -5.86
CA PHE A 42 2.36 1.95 -7.14
C PHE A 42 2.72 0.83 -8.11
N LYS A 43 2.22 0.94 -9.33
CA LYS A 43 2.50 0.03 -10.44
C LYS A 43 4.01 -0.03 -10.69
N ASP A 44 4.50 -1.23 -11.00
CA ASP A 44 5.91 -1.54 -11.27
C ASP A 44 6.86 -1.24 -10.09
N GLY A 45 6.32 -0.93 -8.90
CA GLY A 45 7.09 -0.73 -7.69
C GLY A 45 7.70 -2.04 -7.18
N GLU A 46 8.89 -1.95 -6.59
CA GLU A 46 9.52 -3.10 -5.94
C GLU A 46 8.59 -3.70 -4.88
N TRP A 47 8.63 -5.03 -4.76
CA TRP A 47 7.90 -5.81 -3.75
C TRP A 47 6.38 -5.87 -3.91
N ILE A 48 5.81 -5.36 -5.02
CA ILE A 48 4.35 -5.33 -5.23
C ILE A 48 3.73 -6.73 -5.33
N GLU A 49 4.44 -7.67 -5.96
CA GLU A 49 4.00 -9.05 -6.19
C GLU A 49 4.26 -9.98 -4.99
N ASN A 50 5.03 -9.53 -4.00
CA ASN A 50 5.46 -10.36 -2.87
C ASN A 50 5.54 -9.59 -1.54
N ASP A 51 4.64 -8.63 -1.27
CA ASP A 51 4.59 -7.92 0.01
C ASP A 51 4.67 -8.89 1.20
N VAL A 52 5.66 -8.73 2.09
CA VAL A 52 5.83 -9.57 3.28
C VAL A 52 4.59 -9.53 4.20
N ALA A 53 3.80 -8.46 4.13
CA ALA A 53 2.55 -8.33 4.88
C ALA A 53 1.33 -8.93 4.16
N THR A 54 1.48 -9.42 2.92
CA THR A 54 0.39 -9.96 2.08
C THR A 54 -0.81 -9.02 1.96
N ALA A 55 -0.55 -7.70 1.95
CA ALA A 55 -1.60 -6.69 2.02
C ALA A 55 -1.98 -6.10 0.65
N THR A 56 -1.19 -6.33 -0.39
CA THR A 56 -1.43 -5.81 -1.74
C THR A 56 -2.68 -6.43 -2.37
N LYS A 57 -3.41 -5.62 -3.13
CA LYS A 57 -4.57 -6.04 -3.92
C LYS A 57 -4.56 -5.29 -5.26
N PRO A 58 -4.92 -5.94 -6.38
CA PRO A 58 -4.87 -5.30 -7.71
C PRO A 58 -5.64 -3.99 -7.81
N GLU A 59 -6.80 -3.89 -7.14
CA GLU A 59 -7.66 -2.71 -7.16
C GLU A 59 -7.04 -1.49 -6.48
N LEU A 60 -5.98 -1.70 -5.69
CA LEU A 60 -5.32 -0.67 -4.89
C LEU A 60 -3.99 -0.20 -5.51
N ILE A 61 -3.65 -0.64 -6.73
CA ILE A 61 -2.42 -0.28 -7.43
C ILE A 61 -2.66 0.96 -8.31
N LEU A 62 -1.97 2.05 -8.00
CA LEU A 62 -2.00 3.29 -8.75
C LEU A 62 -1.01 3.25 -9.92
N ASP A 63 -1.34 3.95 -11.00
CA ASP A 63 -0.44 4.17 -12.15
C ASP A 63 -0.26 5.69 -12.40
N PRO A 64 0.53 6.40 -11.56
CA PRO A 64 0.75 7.83 -11.71
C PRO A 64 1.44 8.18 -13.04
N LYS A 65 1.00 9.28 -13.65
CA LYS A 65 1.56 9.77 -14.92
C LYS A 65 2.39 11.03 -14.68
N PRO A 66 3.56 11.17 -15.34
CA PRO A 66 4.37 12.37 -15.23
C PRO A 66 3.62 13.56 -15.83
N GLY A 67 3.55 14.67 -15.09
CA GLY A 67 3.08 15.94 -15.61
C GLY A 67 4.17 16.72 -16.34
N VAL A 68 3.78 17.82 -16.98
CA VAL A 68 4.70 18.73 -17.72
C VAL A 68 5.78 19.36 -16.84
N ASP A 69 5.57 19.38 -15.53
CA ASP A 69 6.49 19.87 -14.50
C ASP A 69 7.35 18.77 -13.87
N GLY A 70 7.28 17.53 -14.38
CA GLY A 70 7.99 16.38 -13.85
C GLY A 70 7.36 15.78 -12.57
N ILE A 71 6.23 16.30 -12.09
CA ILE A 71 5.53 15.75 -10.93
C ILE A 71 4.55 14.67 -11.40
N ASN A 72 4.70 13.46 -10.86
CA ASN A 72 3.76 12.36 -11.08
C ASN A 72 2.38 12.66 -10.46
N ARG A 73 1.31 12.42 -11.21
CA ARG A 73 -0.08 12.67 -10.80
C ARG A 73 -0.95 11.44 -11.01
N VAL A 74 -1.90 11.24 -10.09
CA VAL A 74 -2.91 10.19 -10.15
C VAL A 74 -4.17 10.65 -9.42
N THR A 75 -5.32 10.17 -9.86
CA THR A 75 -6.61 10.34 -9.20
C THR A 75 -7.14 8.97 -8.80
N TYR A 76 -7.64 8.87 -7.57
CA TYR A 76 -8.25 7.66 -7.05
C TYR A 76 -9.45 8.04 -6.19
N ASP A 77 -10.62 7.50 -6.51
CA ASP A 77 -11.88 7.80 -5.82
C ASP A 77 -12.15 6.80 -4.69
N PHE A 78 -12.74 7.27 -3.59
CA PHE A 78 -13.16 6.43 -2.48
C PHE A 78 -14.68 6.28 -2.47
N VAL A 79 -15.13 5.03 -2.51
CA VAL A 79 -16.55 4.68 -2.39
C VAL A 79 -16.79 4.17 -0.97
N LEU A 80 -17.74 4.78 -0.25
CA LEU A 80 -18.07 4.41 1.13
C LEU A 80 -19.46 3.79 1.23
N ASP A 81 -19.52 2.65 1.90
CA ASP A 81 -20.78 1.99 2.27
C ASP A 81 -21.60 2.85 3.24
N PRO A 82 -22.94 2.74 3.26
CA PRO A 82 -23.75 3.22 4.36
C PRO A 82 -23.24 2.69 5.71
N ALA A 83 -23.41 3.50 6.77
CA ALA A 83 -23.07 3.09 8.13
C ALA A 83 -23.92 1.92 8.63
#